data_AF-A0A9K3JTB6-F1
#
_entry.id   AF-A0A9K3JTB6-F1
#
_cell.length_a   1.000
_cell.length_b   1.000
_cell.length_c   1.000
_cell.angle_alpha   90.00
_cell.angle_beta   90.00
_cell.angle_gamma   90.00
#
_symmetry.space_group_name_H-M   'P 1'
#
loop_
_entity.id
_entity.type
_entity.pdbx_description
1 polymer ?
#
loop_
_entity_poly.entity_id
_entity_poly.type
_entity_poly.pdbx_seq_one_letter_code
_entity_poly.pdbx_strand_id
1 'polypeptide(L)' 'MASGSFILWLHGLGDSGPANEPIKSVVTSRQLANTRWSFPSAPVQPVMCNRFRVRVLVLLILS' A
#
# COMPACT_ATOMS: atom_id res chain seq x y z
N MET A 1 2.83 -13.22 24.63
CA MET A 1 2.77 -12.03 23.76
C MET A 1 1.74 -12.31 22.70
N ALA A 2 0.64 -11.56 22.63
CA ALA A 2 -0.32 -11.76 21.54
C ALA A 2 0.42 -11.42 20.22
N SER A 3 0.58 -12.41 19.34
CA SER A 3 1.12 -12.21 17.99
C SER A 3 0.11 -11.38 17.20
N GLY A 4 0.21 -10.05 17.30
CA GLY A 4 -0.63 -9.14 16.53
C GLY A 4 -0.29 -9.25 15.04
N SER A 5 -1.29 -9.55 14.22
CA SER A 5 -1.14 -9.56 12.77
C SER A 5 -0.79 -8.16 12.26
N PHE A 6 -0.01 -8.09 11.18
CA PHE A 6 0.36 -6.84 10.52
C PHE A 6 0.09 -6.94 9.02
N ILE A 7 -0.56 -5.92 8.45
CA ILE A 7 -0.80 -5.80 7.01
C ILE A 7 -0.07 -4.57 6.49
N LEU A 8 0.77 -4.79 5.48
CA LEU A 8 1.35 -3.76 4.64
C LEU A 8 0.55 -3.68 3.33
N TRP A 9 -0.10 -2.54 3.09
CA TRP A 9 -0.86 -2.30 1.86
C TRP A 9 -0.09 -1.36 0.93
N LEU A 10 0.25 -1.83 -0.27
CA LEU A 10 0.99 -1.05 -1.27
C LEU A 10 0.02 -0.54 -2.34
N HIS A 11 -0.03 0.78 -2.52
CA HIS A 11 -0.91 1.42 -3.49
C HIS A 11 -0.39 1.27 -4.94
N GLY A 12 -1.28 1.50 -5.91
CA GLY A 12 -0.94 1.47 -7.34
C GLY A 12 -0.22 2.72 -7.85
N LEU A 13 0.14 2.70 -9.14
CA LEU A 13 0.73 3.85 -9.85
C LEU A 13 -0.15 5.09 -9.72
N GLY A 14 0.45 6.24 -9.42
CA GLY A 14 -0.25 7.53 -9.36
C GLY A 14 -1.01 7.78 -8.05
N ASP A 15 -1.08 6.79 -7.17
CA ASP A 15 -1.89 6.82 -5.96
C ASP A 15 -1.05 7.13 -4.71
N SER A 16 -1.67 7.06 -3.53
CA SER A 16 -1.06 7.27 -2.22
C SER A 16 -1.58 6.30 -1.18
N GLY A 17 -0.81 6.12 -0.11
CA GLY A 17 -1.23 5.32 1.04
C GLY A 17 -2.56 5.78 1.65
N PRO A 18 -2.71 7.07 2.05
CA PRO A 18 -3.93 7.60 2.64
C PRO A 18 -5.20 7.36 1.81
N ALA A 19 -5.09 7.43 0.48
CA ALA A 19 -6.23 7.18 -0.42
C ALA A 19 -6.76 5.74 -0.34
N ASN A 20 -5.92 4.79 0.11
CA ASN A 20 -6.28 3.38 0.23
C ASN A 20 -6.76 2.99 1.64
N GLU A 21 -6.66 3.86 2.64
CA GLU A 21 -7.08 3.54 4.02
C GLU A 21 -8.53 3.05 4.17
N PRO A 22 -9.51 3.52 3.37
CA PRO A 22 -10.88 3.00 3.42
C PRO A 22 -10.99 1.50 3.14
N ILE A 23 -9.98 0.85 2.57
CA ILE A 23 -9.97 -0.61 2.37
C ILE A 23 -10.13 -1.38 3.69
N LYS A 24 -9.71 -0.80 4.82
CA LYS A 24 -9.93 -1.39 6.15
C LYS A 24 -11.41 -1.66 6.43
N SER A 25 -12.32 -0.82 5.92
CA SER A 25 -13.76 -0.97 6.19
C SER A 25 -14.43 -2.01 5.31
N VAL A 26 -13.85 -2.36 4.15
CA VAL A 26 -14.35 -3.40 3.25
C VAL A 26 -13.70 -4.75 3.51
N VAL A 27 -12.41 -4.79 3.87
CA VAL A 27 -11.70 -6.03 4.21
C VAL A 27 -11.94 -6.36 5.69
N THR A 28 -13.14 -6.86 5.96
CA THR A 28 -13.58 -7.21 7.32
C THR A 28 -13.53 -8.72 7.53
N SER A 29 -12.67 -9.17 8.45
CA SER A 29 -12.64 -10.55 8.95
C SER A 29 -12.31 -10.52 10.43
N ARG A 30 -12.88 -11.45 11.22
CA ARG A 30 -12.56 -11.57 12.66
C ARG A 30 -11.06 -11.79 12.91
N GLN A 31 -10.37 -12.42 11.95
CA GLN A 31 -8.92 -12.63 12.00
C GLN A 31 -8.12 -11.33 11.79
N LEU A 32 -8.75 -10.31 11.22
CA LEU A 32 -8.16 -9.02 10.92
C LEU A 32 -8.56 -7.91 11.91
N ALA A 33 -9.44 -8.21 12.86
CA ALA A 33 -9.98 -7.24 13.82
C ALA A 33 -8.89 -6.61 14.71
N ASN A 34 -7.83 -7.35 15.02
CA ASN A 34 -6.71 -6.89 15.84
C ASN A 34 -5.43 -6.64 15.02
N THR A 35 -5.57 -6.52 13.70
CA THR A 35 -4.43 -6.32 12.79
C THR A 35 -4.00 -4.86 12.77
N ARG A 36 -2.70 -4.62 12.87
CA ARG A 36 -2.12 -3.31 12.57
C ARG A 36 -1.98 -3.16 11.06
N TRP A 37 -2.34 -1.99 10.55
CA TRP A 37 -2.24 -1.69 9.13
C TRP A 37 -1.25 -0.58 8.86
N SER A 38 -0.51 -0.70 7.77
CA SER A 38 0.36 0.36 7.25
C SER A 38 0.03 0.64 5.79
N PHE A 39 -0.14 1.93 5.49
CA PHE A 39 -0.44 2.46 4.15
C PHE A 39 0.65 3.49 3.79
N PRO A 40 1.88 3.05 3.48
CA PRO A 40 2.94 3.98 3.09
C PRO A 40 2.61 4.60 1.73
N SER A 41 3.10 5.83 1.52
CA SER A 41 3.10 6.45 0.19
C SER A 41 4.49 6.35 -0.42
N ALA A 42 4.58 5.84 -1.64
CA ALA A 42 5.85 5.77 -2.36
C ALA A 42 6.42 7.18 -2.61
N PRO A 43 7.75 7.35 -2.66
CA PRO A 43 8.38 8.62 -2.99
C PRO A 43 8.05 9.05 -4.43
N VAL A 44 8.05 10.36 -4.69
CA VAL A 44 7.85 10.91 -6.04
C VAL A 44 9.10 10.65 -6.86
N GLN A 45 9.00 9.78 -7.87
CA GLN A 45 10.08 9.44 -8.77
C GLN A 45 9.61 9.44 -10.24
N PRO A 46 10.48 9.78 -11.21
CA PRO A 46 10.18 9.62 -12.62
C PRO A 46 10.09 8.12 -12.97
N VAL A 47 9.07 7.75 -13.72
CA VAL A 47 8.85 6.36 -14.17
C VAL A 47 8.94 6.35 -15.70
N MET A 48 10.00 5.74 -16.24
CA MET A 48 10.30 5.82 -17.67
C MET A 48 9.38 4.95 -18.55
N CYS A 49 8.80 3.87 -18.01
CA CYS A 49 7.93 2.98 -18.78
C CYS A 49 6.51 3.54 -19.03
N ASN A 50 6.09 4.63 -18.36
CA ASN A 50 4.71 5.13 -18.44
C ASN A 50 4.62 6.63 -18.75
N ARG A 51 5.32 7.09 -19.81
CA ARG A 51 5.26 8.45 -20.42
C ARG A 51 4.26 9.41 -19.74
N PHE A 52 4.71 10.02 -18.63
CA PHE A 52 4.02 10.96 -17.73
C PHE A 52 3.29 10.38 -16.48
N ARG A 53 3.99 10.57 -15.36
CA ARG A 53 3.53 10.90 -13.98
C ARG A 53 3.23 9.81 -12.92
N VAL A 54 3.94 10.03 -11.79
CA VAL A 54 3.76 9.75 -10.34
C VAL A 54 3.75 8.32 -9.77
N ARG A 55 4.72 8.07 -8.87
CA ARG A 55 4.78 7.05 -7.78
C ARG A 55 4.42 5.61 -8.19
N VAL A 56 5.43 4.81 -8.55
CA VAL A 56 5.35 3.32 -8.50
C VAL A 56 6.34 2.82 -7.47
N LEU A 57 5.87 1.99 -6.54
CA LEU A 57 6.73 1.00 -5.91
C LEU A 57 5.93 -0.27 -5.64
N VAL A 58 5.90 -1.20 -6.61
CA VAL A 58 5.83 -2.63 -6.30
C VAL A 58 6.67 -3.48 -7.28
N LEU A 59 6.76 -3.15 -8.57
CA LEU A 59 7.38 -4.10 -9.53
C LEU A 59 8.78 -3.74 -10.06
N LEU A 60 9.26 -2.49 -9.95
CA LEU A 60 10.52 -2.07 -10.62
C LEU A 60 11.79 -2.11 -9.75
N ILE A 61 11.74 -2.56 -8.48
CA ILE A 61 12.96 -2.66 -7.64
C ILE A 61 13.51 -4.11 -7.57
N LEU A 62 12.90 -5.07 -8.28
CA LEU A 62 13.36 -6.46 -8.32
C LEU A 62 13.71 -6.97 -9.73
N SER A 63 14.09 -6.10 -10.66
CA SER A 63 14.59 -6.49 -11.99
C SER A 63 15.79 -5.68 -12.40
#